data_AF-A0A844EI11-F1
#
_entry.id   AF-A0A844EI11-F1
#
_cell.length_a   1.000
_cell.length_b   1.000
_cell.length_c   1.000
_cell.angle_alpha   90.00
_cell.angle_beta   90.00
_cell.angle_gamma   90.00
#
_symmetry.space_group_name_H-M   'P 1'
#
loop_
_entity.id
_entity.type
_entity.pdbx_description
1 polymer ?
#
loop_
_entity_poly.entity_id
_entity_poly.type
_entity_poly.pdbx_seq_one_letter_code
_entity_poly.pdbx_strand_id
1 'polypeptide(L)'
;MRESVEITKEPKKKFFSSTEEEGNSKSLDEVNGSIIVPEDAGFWRTLMTYTGPGILIAVGYMDPGNWITSIAGGAQFKYSLLSVVLISSLIAMLLQSMAAKLGIVTGKDLAQLTRERTSKRVGFALWIITELAIMATDVAEIIGSGIALELLFKIPLVIGI
;
A
#
# COMPACT_ATOMS: atom_id res chain seq x y z
N MET A 1 -7.44 19.78 -68.63
CA MET A 1 -6.99 18.40 -68.89
C MET A 1 -5.99 18.07 -67.79
N ARG A 2 -6.41 17.20 -66.86
CA ARG A 2 -5.67 16.80 -65.65
C ARG A 2 -4.62 15.74 -66.01
N GLU A 3 -3.67 15.57 -65.09
CA GLU A 3 -2.76 14.43 -64.85
C GLU A 3 -1.28 14.65 -65.22
N SER A 4 -0.55 15.20 -64.23
CA SER A 4 0.88 14.94 -64.06
C SER A 4 1.02 14.02 -62.84
N VAL A 5 1.42 12.78 -63.14
CA VAL A 5 1.91 11.70 -62.28
C VAL A 5 2.46 12.16 -60.92
N GLU A 6 1.74 11.86 -59.84
CA GLU A 6 2.25 11.99 -58.47
C GLU A 6 2.71 10.61 -57.98
N ILE A 7 4.02 10.46 -57.89
CA ILE A 7 4.70 9.24 -57.44
C ILE A 7 4.37 9.03 -55.96
N THR A 8 3.70 7.91 -55.68
CA THR A 8 3.37 7.39 -54.35
C THR A 8 4.65 7.22 -53.53
N LYS A 9 4.90 8.14 -52.60
CA LYS A 9 5.82 7.89 -51.47
C LYS A 9 4.99 7.35 -50.32
N GLU A 10 5.04 6.04 -50.11
CA GLU A 10 4.57 5.42 -48.87
C GLU A 10 5.30 6.06 -47.68
N PRO A 11 4.58 6.55 -46.64
CA PRO A 11 5.23 6.84 -45.38
C PRO A 11 5.54 5.51 -44.69
N LYS A 12 6.84 5.27 -44.50
CA LYS A 12 7.43 4.18 -43.72
C LYS A 12 6.55 3.82 -42.51
N LYS A 13 6.08 2.57 -42.45
CA LYS A 13 5.54 1.95 -41.23
C LYS A 13 6.50 2.21 -40.07
N LYS A 14 6.13 3.10 -39.15
CA LYS A 14 6.76 3.17 -37.82
C LYS A 14 6.38 1.89 -37.08
N PHE A 15 7.25 0.90 -37.15
CA PHE A 15 7.15 -0.39 -36.45
C PHE A 15 7.54 -0.28 -34.95
N PHE A 16 7.34 0.88 -34.32
CA PHE A 16 7.57 1.06 -32.90
C PHE A 16 6.71 2.21 -32.41
N SER A 17 5.49 1.88 -31.97
CA SER A 17 4.57 2.79 -31.30
C SER A 17 3.68 1.96 -30.38
N SER A 18 4.27 1.55 -29.25
CA SER A 18 3.55 0.93 -28.13
C SER A 18 4.45 0.84 -26.90
N THR A 19 5.01 1.96 -26.43
CA THR A 19 5.67 1.99 -25.09
C THR A 19 5.71 3.38 -24.43
N GLU A 20 4.85 4.33 -24.83
CA GLU A 20 4.85 5.68 -24.20
C GLU A 20 3.58 6.03 -23.42
N GLU A 21 2.53 5.19 -23.43
CA GLU A 21 1.28 5.47 -22.68
C GLU A 21 1.13 4.71 -21.35
N GLU A 22 1.95 3.69 -21.04
CA GLU A 22 1.81 2.89 -19.80
C GLU A 22 2.42 3.53 -18.54
N GLY A 23 3.03 4.72 -18.64
CA GLY A 23 3.85 5.29 -17.56
C GLY A 23 3.15 6.30 -16.62
N ASN A 24 1.86 6.61 -16.84
CA ASN A 24 1.19 7.73 -16.16
C ASN A 24 -0.22 7.39 -15.65
N SER A 25 -0.46 6.12 -15.29
CA SER A 25 -1.65 5.71 -14.54
C SER A 25 -1.55 6.27 -13.10
N LYS A 26 -2.63 6.83 -12.55
CA LYS A 26 -2.57 7.30 -11.16
C LYS A 26 -2.54 6.08 -10.24
N SER A 27 -1.97 6.26 -9.06
CA SER A 27 -2.05 5.22 -8.03
C SER A 27 -3.51 4.93 -7.71
N LEU A 28 -3.90 3.66 -7.64
CA LEU A 28 -5.26 3.23 -7.31
C LEU A 28 -6.34 3.90 -8.19
N ASP A 29 -6.17 3.91 -9.52
CA ASP A 29 -7.06 4.57 -10.48
C ASP A 29 -8.56 4.29 -10.26
N GLU A 30 -8.91 3.11 -9.72
CA GLU A 30 -10.29 2.70 -9.43
C GLU A 30 -10.95 3.50 -8.29
N VAL A 31 -10.17 3.95 -7.31
CA VAL A 31 -10.69 4.59 -6.08
C VAL A 31 -10.05 5.95 -5.79
N ASN A 32 -9.06 6.37 -6.56
CA ASN A 32 -8.36 7.64 -6.38
C ASN A 32 -9.31 8.82 -6.60
N GLY A 33 -9.46 9.67 -5.57
CA GLY A 33 -10.36 10.83 -5.61
C GLY A 33 -11.85 10.50 -5.47
N SER A 34 -12.20 9.28 -5.06
CA SER A 34 -13.60 8.83 -4.88
C SER A 34 -14.35 9.56 -3.76
N ILE A 35 -13.63 10.09 -2.76
CA ILE A 35 -14.24 10.73 -1.58
C ILE A 35 -14.41 12.24 -1.84
N ILE A 36 -15.65 12.67 -2.03
CA ILE A 36 -16.00 14.09 -2.14
C ILE A 36 -16.12 14.66 -0.72
N VAL A 37 -15.23 15.58 -0.37
CA VAL A 37 -15.23 16.25 0.94
C VAL A 37 -16.17 17.47 0.87
N PRO A 38 -17.23 17.54 1.69
CA PRO A 38 -18.13 18.68 1.70
C PRO A 38 -17.43 19.95 2.20
N GLU A 39 -17.48 21.03 1.40
CA GLU A 39 -16.80 22.31 1.70
C GLU A 39 -17.46 23.06 2.88
N ASP A 40 -18.77 22.92 3.08
CA ASP A 40 -19.56 23.60 4.12
C ASP A 40 -19.86 22.71 5.36
N ALA A 41 -19.10 21.63 5.55
CA ALA A 41 -19.28 20.75 6.70
C ALA A 41 -18.37 21.15 7.88
N GLY A 42 -18.91 21.04 9.11
CA GLY A 42 -18.11 21.19 10.33
C GLY A 42 -16.99 20.16 10.45
N PHE A 43 -15.92 20.50 11.17
CA PHE A 43 -14.69 19.70 11.33
C PHE A 43 -14.93 18.19 11.53
N TRP A 44 -15.85 17.81 12.42
CA TRP A 44 -16.12 16.40 12.73
C TRP A 44 -16.72 15.62 11.56
N ARG A 45 -17.60 16.24 10.78
CA ARG A 45 -18.22 15.61 9.61
C ARG A 45 -17.19 15.44 8.50
N THR A 46 -16.33 16.44 8.31
CA THR A 46 -15.22 16.40 7.37
C THR A 46 -14.22 15.31 7.77
N LEU A 47 -13.83 15.23 9.05
CA LEU A 47 -12.96 14.18 9.58
C LEU A 47 -13.51 12.77 9.32
N MET A 48 -14.77 12.52 9.68
CA MET A 48 -15.40 11.21 9.46
C MET A 48 -15.42 10.79 7.99
N THR A 49 -15.49 11.75 7.06
CA THR A 49 -15.55 11.49 5.62
C THR A 49 -14.25 10.86 5.08
N TYR A 50 -13.08 11.26 5.60
CA TYR A 50 -11.78 10.74 5.14
C TYR A 50 -11.03 9.90 6.19
N THR A 51 -11.70 9.44 7.24
CA THR A 51 -11.06 8.62 8.29
C THR A 51 -10.68 7.21 7.79
N GLY A 52 -11.37 6.69 6.77
CA GLY A 52 -11.22 5.32 6.25
C GLY A 52 -9.76 4.87 5.99
N PRO A 53 -8.97 5.61 5.17
CA PRO A 53 -7.58 5.26 4.91
C PRO A 53 -6.71 5.12 6.17
N GLY A 54 -6.93 5.96 7.18
CA GLY A 54 -6.20 5.88 8.45
C GLY A 54 -6.52 4.60 9.23
N ILE A 55 -7.78 4.17 9.23
CA ILE A 55 -8.21 2.92 9.88
C ILE A 55 -7.62 1.70 9.16
N LEU A 56 -7.63 1.71 7.82
CA LEU A 56 -7.05 0.62 7.02
C LEU A 56 -5.57 0.42 7.30
N ILE A 57 -4.81 1.50 7.50
CA ILE A 57 -3.40 1.40 7.90
C ILE A 57 -3.28 0.89 9.34
N ALA A 58 -4.10 1.42 10.25
CA ALA A 58 -4.02 1.08 11.67
C ALA A 58 -4.31 -0.41 11.95
N VAL A 59 -5.21 -1.05 11.20
CA VAL A 59 -5.54 -2.47 11.40
C VAL A 59 -4.34 -3.38 11.12
N GLY A 60 -3.49 -3.02 10.17
CA GLY A 60 -2.28 -3.78 9.85
C GLY A 60 -1.21 -3.77 10.96
N TYR A 61 -1.27 -2.81 11.90
CA TYR A 61 -0.40 -2.80 13.09
C TYR A 61 -0.94 -3.67 14.23
N MET A 62 -2.16 -4.20 14.09
CA MET A 62 -2.87 -5.01 15.08
C MET A 62 -2.93 -6.49 14.66
N ASP A 63 -1.94 -6.93 13.88
CA ASP A 63 -1.85 -8.28 13.35
C ASP A 63 -1.49 -9.32 14.44
N PRO A 64 -1.84 -10.61 14.26
CA PRO A 64 -1.51 -11.67 15.22
C PRO A 64 0.00 -11.84 15.47
N GLY A 65 0.85 -11.48 14.51
CA GLY A 65 2.31 -11.58 14.65
C GLY A 65 2.85 -10.67 15.75
N ASN A 66 2.35 -9.43 15.82
CA ASN A 66 2.71 -8.48 16.88
C ASN A 66 2.23 -8.95 18.27
N TRP A 67 1.07 -9.64 18.35
CA TRP A 67 0.53 -10.10 19.63
C TRP A 67 1.41 -11.14 20.31
N ILE A 68 1.95 -12.10 19.53
CA ILE A 68 2.80 -13.18 20.07
C ILE A 68 4.02 -12.58 20.78
N THR A 69 4.71 -11.64 20.13
CA THR A 69 5.91 -11.01 20.70
C THR A 69 5.58 -10.13 21.89
N SER A 70 4.45 -9.41 21.85
CA SER A 70 3.99 -8.56 22.96
C SER A 70 3.60 -9.39 24.19
N ILE A 71 2.91 -10.51 24.02
CA ILE A 71 2.54 -11.43 25.11
C ILE A 71 3.79 -12.09 25.69
N ALA A 72 4.69 -12.61 24.86
CA ALA A 72 5.95 -13.21 25.31
C ALA A 72 6.84 -12.18 26.05
N GLY A 73 6.95 -10.97 25.51
CA GLY A 73 7.68 -9.86 26.12
C GLY A 73 7.06 -9.43 27.45
N GLY A 74 5.74 -9.35 27.54
CA GLY A 74 5.02 -9.06 28.78
C GLY A 74 5.19 -10.16 29.84
N ALA A 75 5.20 -11.43 29.44
CA ALA A 75 5.44 -12.55 30.35
C ALA A 75 6.85 -12.54 30.95
N GLN A 76 7.86 -12.14 30.17
CA GLN A 76 9.26 -12.10 30.60
C GLN A 76 9.64 -10.80 31.33
N PHE A 77 9.23 -9.64 30.80
CA PHE A 77 9.69 -8.32 31.24
C PHE A 77 8.60 -7.49 31.94
N LYS A 78 7.40 -8.05 32.14
CA LYS A 78 6.24 -7.36 32.72
C LYS A 78 5.98 -6.04 31.99
N TYR A 79 5.92 -4.93 32.72
CA TYR A 79 5.56 -3.62 32.18
C TYR A 79 6.73 -2.82 31.60
N SER A 80 7.96 -3.32 31.69
CA SER A 80 9.15 -2.56 31.27
C SER A 80 9.16 -2.20 29.79
N LEU A 81 8.50 -2.98 28.92
CA LEU A 81 8.45 -2.75 27.48
C LEU A 81 7.36 -1.76 27.04
N LEU A 82 6.46 -1.32 27.93
CA LEU A 82 5.38 -0.39 27.57
C LEU A 82 5.91 0.94 27.01
N SER A 83 7.01 1.47 27.55
CA SER A 83 7.63 2.70 27.05
C SER A 83 8.18 2.51 25.63
N VAL A 84 8.74 1.34 25.33
CA VAL A 84 9.25 0.99 24.00
C VAL A 84 8.10 0.90 22.99
N VAL A 85 6.99 0.26 23.37
CA VAL A 85 5.79 0.19 22.53
C VAL A 85 5.25 1.60 22.24
N LEU A 86 5.17 2.47 23.25
CA LEU A 86 4.72 3.85 23.07
C LEU A 86 5.61 4.63 22.09
N ILE A 87 6.93 4.55 22.25
CA ILE A 87 7.88 5.24 21.36
C ILE A 87 7.78 4.68 19.94
N SER A 88 7.66 3.36 19.78
CA SER A 88 7.48 2.71 18.47
C SER A 88 6.22 3.23 17.77
N SER A 89 5.10 3.32 18.48
CA SER A 89 3.84 3.86 17.95
C SER A 89 3.95 5.33 17.53
N LEU A 90 4.67 6.16 18.29
CA LEU A 90 4.89 7.56 17.93
C LEU A 90 5.72 7.69 16.63
N ILE A 91 6.75 6.84 16.47
CA ILE A 91 7.56 6.81 15.24
C ILE A 91 6.72 6.33 14.05
N ALA A 92 5.90 5.29 14.24
CA ALA A 92 4.99 4.81 13.20
C ALA A 92 4.02 5.91 12.76
N MET A 93 3.39 6.64 13.69
CA MET A 93 2.50 7.76 13.37
C MET A 93 3.23 8.87 12.59
N LEU A 94 4.47 9.19 12.97
CA LEU A 94 5.29 10.17 12.23
C LEU A 94 5.52 9.71 10.78
N LEU A 95 5.99 8.48 10.57
CA LEU A 95 6.28 7.95 9.23
C LEU A 95 5.02 7.84 8.37
N GLN A 96 3.90 7.37 8.94
CA GLN A 96 2.62 7.30 8.23
C GLN A 96 2.09 8.70 7.88
N SER A 97 2.27 9.70 8.74
CA SER A 97 1.90 11.09 8.42
C SER A 97 2.71 11.66 7.25
N MET A 98 3.98 11.28 7.13
CA MET A 98 4.83 11.68 6.01
C MET A 98 4.43 10.98 4.71
N ALA A 99 4.14 9.68 4.76
CA ALA A 99 3.64 8.92 3.61
C ALA A 99 2.29 9.46 3.11
N ALA A 100 1.35 9.74 4.02
CA ALA A 100 0.07 10.36 3.71
C ALA A 100 0.25 11.75 3.09
N LYS A 101 1.10 12.60 3.69
CA LYS A 101 1.39 13.93 3.14
C LYS A 101 1.99 13.86 1.74
N LEU A 102 2.90 12.91 1.49
CA LEU A 102 3.47 12.68 0.17
C LEU A 102 2.40 12.31 -0.85
N GLY A 103 1.49 11.38 -0.52
CA GLY A 103 0.36 11.01 -1.38
C GLY A 103 -0.59 12.17 -1.67
N ILE A 104 -0.96 12.93 -0.65
CA ILE A 104 -1.87 14.08 -0.77
C ILE A 104 -1.26 15.22 -1.60
N VAL A 105 0.02 15.55 -1.38
CA VAL A 105 0.67 16.69 -2.05
C VAL A 105 1.06 16.37 -3.49
N THR A 106 1.54 15.14 -3.75
CA THR A 106 2.05 14.77 -5.08
C THR A 106 1.01 14.11 -5.97
N GLY A 107 -0.08 13.58 -5.39
CA GLY A 107 -1.06 12.75 -6.09
C GLY A 107 -0.51 11.39 -6.54
N LYS A 108 0.69 11.01 -6.08
CA LYS A 108 1.37 9.75 -6.43
C LYS A 108 1.69 8.95 -5.18
N ASP A 109 1.75 7.64 -5.32
CA ASP A 109 2.22 6.78 -4.23
C ASP A 109 3.76 6.78 -4.11
N LEU A 110 4.25 6.24 -2.99
CA LEU A 110 5.68 6.18 -2.72
C LEU A 110 6.44 5.30 -3.72
N ALA A 111 5.81 4.25 -4.26
CA ALA A 111 6.43 3.35 -5.23
C ALA A 111 6.65 4.05 -6.58
N GLN A 112 5.65 4.79 -7.06
CA GLN A 112 5.74 5.63 -8.26
C GLN A 112 6.86 6.66 -8.13
N LEU A 113 6.90 7.41 -7.03
CA LEU A 113 7.95 8.41 -6.80
C LEU A 113 9.33 7.77 -6.66
N THR A 114 9.45 6.64 -5.98
CA THR A 114 10.71 5.92 -5.84
C THR A 114 11.20 5.42 -7.20
N ARG A 115 10.29 4.91 -8.03
CA ARG A 115 10.60 4.42 -9.36
C ARG A 115 11.01 5.53 -10.33
N GLU A 116 10.45 6.72 -10.18
CA GLU A 116 10.81 7.94 -10.93
C GLU A 116 12.17 8.52 -10.52
N ARG A 117 12.54 8.40 -9.23
CA ARG A 117 13.76 9.00 -8.67
C ARG A 117 14.95 8.04 -8.59
N THR A 118 14.76 6.75 -8.89
CA THR A 118 15.81 5.72 -8.81
C THR A 118 15.99 4.96 -10.13
N SER A 119 17.08 4.20 -10.24
CA SER A 119 17.32 3.36 -11.42
C SER A 119 16.36 2.17 -11.47
N LYS A 120 16.10 1.64 -12.67
CA LYS A 120 15.19 0.49 -12.86
C LYS A 120 15.56 -0.73 -12.00
N ARG A 121 16.86 -0.97 -11.80
CA ARG A 121 17.37 -2.09 -10.99
C ARG A 121 17.02 -1.92 -9.51
N VAL A 122 17.18 -0.71 -8.97
CA VAL A 122 16.85 -0.41 -7.57
C VAL A 122 15.34 -0.48 -7.36
N GLY A 123 14.56 0.09 -8.26
CA GLY A 123 13.09 -0.02 -8.20
C GLY A 123 12.61 -1.47 -8.21
N PHE A 124 13.19 -2.33 -9.05
CA PHE A 124 12.87 -3.76 -9.07
C PHE A 124 13.28 -4.48 -7.77
N ALA A 125 14.46 -4.17 -7.23
CA ALA A 125 14.89 -4.74 -5.95
C ALA A 125 13.97 -4.34 -4.79
N LEU A 126 13.56 -3.07 -4.73
CA LEU A 126 12.61 -2.59 -3.73
C LEU A 126 11.24 -3.24 -3.88
N TRP A 127 10.77 -3.42 -5.12
CA TRP A 127 9.53 -4.16 -5.38
C TRP A 127 9.59 -5.59 -4.82
N ILE A 128 10.67 -6.34 -5.07
CA ILE A 128 10.84 -7.69 -4.51
C ILE A 128 10.84 -7.67 -2.98
N ILE A 129 11.51 -6.70 -2.36
CA ILE A 129 11.56 -6.60 -0.90
C ILE A 129 10.17 -6.33 -0.33
N THR A 130 9.40 -5.43 -0.95
CA THR A 130 8.02 -5.13 -0.53
C THR A 130 7.10 -6.32 -0.75
N GLU A 131 7.24 -7.06 -1.85
CA GLU A 131 6.47 -8.28 -2.14
C GLU A 131 6.73 -9.37 -1.08
N LEU A 132 8.00 -9.58 -0.71
CA LEU A 132 8.36 -10.52 0.35
C LEU A 132 7.85 -10.06 1.72
N ALA A 133 7.85 -8.75 1.99
CA ALA A 133 7.35 -8.21 3.25
C ALA A 133 5.84 -8.43 3.40
N ILE A 134 5.04 -8.14 2.35
CA ILE A 134 3.59 -8.36 2.41
C ILE A 134 3.24 -9.85 2.48
N MET A 135 4.00 -10.72 1.80
CA MET A 135 3.86 -12.18 1.91
C MET A 135 4.14 -12.66 3.34
N ALA A 136 5.15 -12.10 4.02
CA ALA A 136 5.44 -12.45 5.41
C ALA A 136 4.30 -12.03 6.36
N THR A 137 3.68 -10.86 6.13
CA THR A 137 2.50 -10.42 6.89
C THR A 137 1.32 -11.35 6.67
N ASP A 138 1.01 -11.72 5.42
CA ASP A 138 -0.09 -12.63 5.08
C ASP A 138 0.08 -14.01 5.75
N VAL A 139 1.31 -14.56 5.75
CA VAL A 139 1.61 -15.81 6.47
C VAL A 139 1.30 -15.71 7.96
N ALA A 140 1.61 -14.59 8.61
CA ALA A 140 1.30 -14.39 10.02
C ALA A 140 -0.22 -14.30 10.27
N GLU A 141 -0.97 -13.68 9.37
CA GLU A 141 -2.44 -13.59 9.45
C GLU A 141 -3.12 -14.95 9.24
N ILE A 142 -2.67 -15.75 8.27
CA ILE A 142 -3.18 -17.10 8.02
C ILE A 142 -2.91 -18.01 9.23
N ILE A 143 -1.70 -17.98 9.79
CA ILE A 143 -1.37 -18.78 10.99
C ILE A 143 -2.23 -18.32 12.18
N GLY A 144 -2.35 -17.02 12.41
CA GLY A 144 -3.14 -16.47 13.51
C GLY A 144 -4.62 -16.81 13.41
N SER A 145 -5.21 -16.68 12.22
CA SER A 145 -6.62 -17.03 11.97
C SER A 145 -6.87 -18.54 12.06
N GLY A 146 -5.97 -19.38 11.56
CA GLY A 146 -6.03 -20.83 11.71
C GLY A 146 -6.07 -21.25 13.19
N ILE A 147 -5.16 -20.70 14.02
CA ILE A 147 -5.14 -20.95 15.46
C ILE A 147 -6.44 -20.44 16.12
N ALA A 148 -6.93 -19.27 15.72
CA ALA A 148 -8.19 -18.74 16.25
C ALA A 148 -9.39 -19.65 15.96
N LEU A 149 -9.49 -20.21 14.74
CA LEU A 149 -10.54 -21.17 14.36
C LEU A 149 -10.43 -22.49 15.12
N GLU A 150 -9.21 -23.00 15.34
CA GLU A 150 -8.97 -24.18 16.16
C GLU A 150 -9.43 -23.96 17.61
N LEU A 151 -9.11 -22.80 18.18
CA LEU A 151 -9.50 -22.48 19.56
C LEU A 151 -11.01 -22.29 19.71
N LEU A 152 -11.66 -21.59 18.78
CA LEU A 152 -13.07 -21.21 18.85
C LEU A 152 -14.01 -22.35 18.48
N PHE A 153 -13.71 -23.07 17.40
CA PHE A 153 -14.60 -24.08 16.82
C PHE A 153 -14.06 -25.51 16.85
N LYS A 154 -12.84 -25.71 17.38
CA LYS A 154 -12.15 -27.02 17.41
C LYS A 154 -11.94 -27.62 16.01
N ILE A 155 -11.89 -26.77 14.98
CA ILE A 155 -11.59 -27.17 13.61
C ILE A 155 -10.07 -27.41 13.51
N PRO A 156 -9.61 -28.57 13.03
CA PRO A 156 -8.19 -28.84 12.85
C PRO A 156 -7.53 -27.81 11.93
N LEU A 157 -6.32 -27.35 12.30
CA LEU A 157 -5.53 -26.36 11.53
C LEU A 157 -5.42 -26.69 10.03
N VAL A 158 -5.27 -27.97 9.69
CA VAL A 158 -5.13 -28.45 8.30
C VAL A 158 -6.37 -28.14 7.44
N ILE A 159 -7.53 -27.94 8.06
CA ILE A 159 -8.79 -27.58 7.38
C ILE A 159 -9.05 -26.06 7.46
N GLY A 160 -8.50 -25.39 8.49
CA GLY A 160 -8.66 -23.95 8.70
C GLY A 160 -7.71 -23.07 7.89
N ILE A 161 -6.65 -23.66 7.33
CA ILE A 161 -5.70 -23.05 6.39
C ILE A 161 -6.03 -23.55 4.99
#